data_AF-A0A1Y0HYK0-F1
#
_entry.id   AF-A0A1Y0HYK0-F1
#
_cell.length_a   1.000
_cell.length_b   1.000
_cell.length_c   1.000
_cell.angle_alpha   90.00
_cell.angle_beta   90.00
_cell.angle_gamma   90.00
#
_symmetry.space_group_name_H-M   'P 1'
#
loop_
_entity.id
_entity.type
_entity.pdbx_description
1 polymer ?
#
loop_
_entity_poly.entity_id
_entity_poly.type
_entity_poly.pdbx_seq_one_letter_code
_entity_poly.pdbx_strand_id
1 'polypeptide(L)'
;MNLRGGLGALRVTDLVRLVPARAVPQPPPGGVYRPDGGTDRALDLARRAGHPEGRVRALAGTLGALDPRARHAVVDPLGRAAAGPSGPRDRRVRLLELGGEPARQTDATTCGSAVLGLLAAAGDPVLALWLATGLRPGDDPEPGGRSWPGGAARFAELQRVVKRRTNHAALGPLPWPASLGTPPWGAARAARHADVRYVERVVAGARDDPVVRAALAAAERGAPVPLFTGGDLALGVATAVPRHVVLLTDVDADDGTVSGARARRCRVYEPSSGTVHDLDAASLLDGARRPAVRSALGGWPHVCWALLPVVGRAGEAPHPARG
;
A
#
# COMPACT_ATOMS: atom_id res chain seq x y z
N MET A 1 8.02 13.82 -40.93
CA MET A 1 7.72 13.03 -39.71
C MET A 1 9.01 12.81 -38.94
N ASN A 2 9.09 13.32 -37.71
CA ASN A 2 10.34 13.38 -36.95
C ASN A 2 10.44 12.17 -35.99
N LEU A 3 11.20 11.14 -36.39
CA LEU A 3 11.36 9.85 -35.67
C LEU A 3 11.92 10.00 -34.23
N ARG A 4 12.51 11.15 -33.89
CA ARG A 4 13.01 11.45 -32.54
C ARG A 4 11.91 11.77 -31.51
N GLY A 5 10.71 12.18 -31.94
CA GLY A 5 9.61 12.50 -31.02
C GLY A 5 8.86 11.27 -30.48
N GLY A 6 8.82 10.17 -31.23
CA GLY A 6 8.08 8.96 -30.85
C GLY A 6 8.80 8.07 -29.83
N LEU A 7 10.15 8.07 -29.84
CA LEU A 7 10.94 7.22 -28.95
C LEU A 7 11.09 7.78 -27.53
N GLY A 8 10.96 9.10 -27.35
CA GLY A 8 11.12 9.75 -26.04
C GLY A 8 9.96 9.50 -25.06
N ALA A 9 8.78 9.12 -25.57
CA ALA A 9 7.60 8.81 -24.76
C ALA A 9 7.48 7.32 -24.37
N LEU A 10 8.42 6.49 -24.81
CA LEU A 10 8.38 5.05 -24.52
C LEU A 10 8.75 4.78 -23.05
N ARG A 11 8.02 3.85 -22.43
CA ARG A 11 8.29 3.33 -21.08
C ARG A 11 8.99 1.97 -21.22
N VAL A 12 9.76 1.55 -20.22
CA VAL A 12 10.25 0.14 -20.19
C VAL A 12 9.07 -0.85 -20.16
N THR A 13 7.93 -0.47 -19.58
CA THR A 13 6.72 -1.29 -19.62
C THR A 13 6.13 -1.43 -21.02
N ASP A 14 6.44 -0.53 -21.96
CA ASP A 14 6.04 -0.70 -23.35
C ASP A 14 6.82 -1.81 -24.05
N LEU A 15 8.06 -2.10 -23.59
CA LEU A 15 8.82 -3.29 -24.02
C LEU A 15 8.26 -4.58 -23.41
N VAL A 16 7.59 -4.50 -22.25
CA VAL A 16 6.95 -5.65 -21.60
C VAL A 16 5.69 -6.11 -22.35
N ARG A 17 5.16 -5.31 -23.30
CA ARG A 17 4.12 -5.76 -24.25
C ARG A 17 4.57 -6.94 -25.13
N LEU A 18 5.89 -7.21 -25.16
CA LEU A 18 6.48 -8.37 -25.86
C LEU A 18 6.44 -9.65 -25.04
N VAL A 19 6.05 -9.59 -23.77
CA VAL A 19 5.90 -10.75 -22.87
C VAL A 19 4.41 -11.12 -22.78
N PRO A 20 4.04 -12.42 -22.73
CA PRO A 20 2.65 -12.83 -22.62
C PRO A 20 1.93 -12.13 -21.46
N ALA A 21 0.77 -11.55 -21.74
CA ALA A 21 -0.04 -10.85 -20.73
C ALA A 21 -0.44 -11.82 -19.62
N ARG A 22 -0.01 -11.55 -18.39
CA ARG A 22 -0.43 -12.33 -17.22
C ARG A 22 -1.84 -11.91 -16.82
N ALA A 23 -2.71 -12.89 -16.56
CA ALA A 23 -4.10 -12.65 -16.17
C ALA A 23 -4.21 -11.71 -14.95
N VAL A 24 -5.13 -10.76 -15.03
CA VAL A 24 -5.48 -9.86 -13.94
C VAL A 24 -6.35 -10.65 -12.95
N PRO A 25 -5.96 -10.77 -11.66
CA PRO A 25 -6.74 -11.50 -10.69
C PRO A 25 -8.07 -10.81 -10.40
N GLN A 26 -9.06 -11.59 -9.98
CA GLN A 26 -10.30 -11.04 -9.44
C GLN A 26 -10.04 -10.38 -8.09
N PRO A 27 -10.65 -9.20 -7.83
CA PRO A 27 -10.50 -8.54 -6.55
C PRO A 27 -11.14 -9.36 -5.42
N PRO A 28 -10.69 -9.18 -4.16
CA PRO A 28 -11.28 -9.86 -3.02
C PRO A 28 -12.78 -9.55 -2.85
N PRO A 29 -13.51 -10.34 -2.04
CA PRO A 29 -14.87 -10.01 -1.65
C PRO A 29 -14.94 -8.61 -1.04
N GLY A 30 -15.95 -7.82 -1.44
CA GLY A 30 -16.14 -6.47 -0.92
C GLY A 30 -16.57 -6.47 0.55
N GLY A 31 -16.19 -5.44 1.29
CA GLY A 31 -16.71 -5.20 2.63
C GLY A 31 -16.16 -6.12 3.73
N VAL A 32 -15.30 -7.11 3.40
CA VAL A 32 -14.22 -7.59 4.29
C VAL A 32 -13.17 -6.46 4.38
N TYR A 33 -12.09 -6.43 5.15
CA TYR A 33 -10.99 -5.42 5.07
C TYR A 33 -11.24 -3.89 5.21
N ARG A 34 -12.44 -3.36 4.92
CA ARG A 34 -12.81 -1.96 5.10
C ARG A 34 -13.01 -1.71 6.61
N PRO A 35 -12.39 -0.66 7.18
CA PRO A 35 -12.56 -0.33 8.58
C PRO A 35 -13.94 0.27 8.76
N ASP A 36 -14.60 -0.13 9.85
CA ASP A 36 -15.87 0.42 10.33
C ASP A 36 -15.67 1.32 11.56
N GLY A 37 -14.42 1.51 11.98
CA GLY A 37 -14.05 2.23 13.21
C GLY A 37 -14.27 1.42 14.49
N GLY A 38 -14.82 0.20 14.39
CA GLY A 38 -15.13 -0.69 15.50
C GLY A 38 -13.96 -1.58 15.91
N THR A 39 -13.99 -2.03 17.16
CA THR A 39 -13.00 -2.98 17.70
C THR A 39 -13.20 -4.38 17.16
N ASP A 40 -14.44 -4.83 16.95
CA ASP A 40 -14.74 -6.20 16.52
C ASP A 40 -14.10 -6.52 15.17
N ARG A 41 -14.15 -5.56 14.27
CA ARG A 41 -13.48 -5.63 12.97
C ARG A 41 -11.96 -5.76 13.09
N ALA A 42 -11.35 -5.01 14.01
CA ALA A 42 -9.92 -5.12 14.27
C ALA A 42 -9.57 -6.51 14.84
N LEU A 43 -10.41 -7.08 15.70
CA LEU A 43 -10.21 -8.44 16.21
C LEU A 43 -10.34 -9.50 15.10
N ASP A 44 -11.29 -9.36 14.18
CA ASP A 44 -11.39 -10.23 12.99
C ASP A 44 -10.13 -10.14 12.11
N LEU A 45 -9.63 -8.93 11.84
CA LEU A 45 -8.39 -8.74 11.10
C LEU A 45 -7.18 -9.38 11.80
N ALA A 46 -7.08 -9.28 13.13
CA ALA A 46 -6.01 -9.93 13.88
C ALA A 46 -6.05 -11.46 13.76
N ARG A 47 -7.24 -12.07 13.77
CA ARG A 47 -7.41 -13.52 13.52
C ARG A 47 -6.99 -13.90 12.10
N ARG A 48 -7.43 -13.13 11.09
CA ARG A 48 -7.06 -13.36 9.68
C ARG A 48 -5.57 -13.16 9.40
N ALA A 49 -4.92 -12.26 10.13
CA ALA A 49 -3.47 -12.10 10.12
C ALA A 49 -2.72 -13.30 10.77
N GLY A 50 -3.44 -14.22 11.41
CA GLY A 50 -2.91 -15.47 11.96
C GLY A 50 -2.47 -15.38 13.43
N HIS A 51 -2.92 -14.36 14.17
CA HIS A 51 -2.60 -14.27 15.60
C HIS A 51 -3.38 -15.31 16.43
N PRO A 52 -2.76 -15.91 17.46
CA PRO A 52 -3.45 -16.87 18.33
C PRO A 52 -4.54 -16.18 19.17
N GLU A 53 -5.61 -16.91 19.52
CA GLU A 53 -6.76 -16.37 20.26
C GLU A 53 -6.39 -15.73 21.61
N GLY A 54 -5.34 -16.20 22.29
CA GLY A 54 -4.81 -15.55 23.49
C GLY A 54 -4.37 -14.10 23.23
N ARG A 55 -3.66 -13.87 22.13
CA ARG A 55 -3.20 -12.53 21.71
C ARG A 55 -4.36 -11.66 21.22
N VAL A 56 -5.34 -12.24 20.54
CA VAL A 56 -6.56 -11.52 20.10
C VAL A 56 -7.38 -11.06 21.32
N ARG A 57 -7.53 -11.90 22.35
CA ARG A 57 -8.17 -11.50 23.61
C ARG A 57 -7.40 -10.39 24.33
N ALA A 58 -6.07 -10.50 24.39
CA ALA A 58 -5.24 -9.45 24.98
C ALA A 58 -5.37 -8.11 24.21
N LEU A 59 -5.41 -8.17 22.87
CA LEU A 59 -5.63 -7.00 22.03
C LEU A 59 -6.99 -6.34 22.33
N ALA A 60 -8.06 -7.12 22.52
CA ALA A 60 -9.36 -6.58 22.88
C ALA A 60 -9.31 -5.79 24.21
N GLY A 61 -8.66 -6.35 25.22
CA GLY A 61 -8.43 -5.69 26.51
C GLY A 61 -7.62 -4.39 26.36
N THR A 62 -6.51 -4.44 25.61
CA THR A 62 -5.68 -3.24 25.35
C THR A 62 -6.48 -2.17 24.62
N LEU A 63 -7.19 -2.51 23.54
CA LEU A 63 -8.01 -1.56 22.77
C LEU A 63 -9.07 -0.88 23.65
N GLY A 64 -9.72 -1.63 24.55
CA GLY A 64 -10.71 -1.10 25.49
C GLY A 64 -10.15 -0.07 26.47
N ALA A 65 -8.86 -0.19 26.82
CA ALA A 65 -8.16 0.71 27.73
C ALA A 65 -7.51 1.94 27.04
N LEU A 66 -7.29 1.89 25.72
CA LEU A 66 -6.71 3.02 24.98
C LEU A 66 -7.66 4.21 24.93
N ASP A 67 -7.08 5.42 24.93
CA ASP A 67 -7.81 6.64 24.60
C ASP A 67 -8.37 6.59 23.17
N PRO A 68 -9.43 7.38 22.86
CA PRO A 68 -10.09 7.31 21.55
C PRO A 68 -9.17 7.58 20.36
N ARG A 69 -8.18 8.48 20.48
CA ARG A 69 -7.28 8.82 19.38
C ARG A 69 -6.31 7.68 19.11
N ALA A 70 -5.69 7.12 20.15
CA ALA A 70 -4.82 5.95 20.00
C ALA A 70 -5.60 4.75 19.47
N ARG A 71 -6.81 4.49 19.99
CA ARG A 71 -7.68 3.42 19.49
C ARG A 71 -8.00 3.59 18.01
N HIS A 72 -8.36 4.80 17.59
CA HIS A 72 -8.63 5.10 16.17
C HIS A 72 -7.42 4.81 15.28
N ALA A 73 -6.21 5.20 15.71
CA ALA A 73 -4.97 4.92 14.99
C ALA A 73 -4.66 3.42 14.85
N VAL A 74 -5.20 2.57 15.73
CA VAL A 74 -5.05 1.11 15.64
C VAL A 74 -6.09 0.47 14.74
N VAL A 75 -7.36 0.86 14.85
CA VAL A 75 -8.45 0.26 14.05
C VAL A 75 -8.50 0.79 12.61
N ASP A 76 -7.93 1.97 12.36
CA ASP A 76 -7.85 2.59 11.04
C ASP A 76 -6.52 3.34 10.84
N PRO A 77 -5.39 2.62 10.73
CA PRO A 77 -4.05 3.22 10.62
C PRO A 77 -3.81 4.00 9.32
N LEU A 78 -4.75 3.94 8.36
CA LEU A 78 -4.71 4.71 7.11
C LEU A 78 -5.68 5.92 7.12
N GLY A 79 -6.47 6.09 8.19
CA GLY A 79 -7.47 7.14 8.31
C GLY A 79 -8.50 7.13 7.18
N ARG A 80 -9.02 5.94 6.83
CA ARG A 80 -10.03 5.72 5.78
C ARG A 80 -11.46 6.02 6.25
N ALA A 81 -11.78 5.78 7.53
CA ALA A 81 -13.08 6.00 8.13
C ALA A 81 -13.32 7.48 8.50
N ALA A 82 -12.26 8.22 8.86
CA ALA A 82 -12.34 9.65 9.15
C ALA A 82 -12.70 10.52 7.93
N ALA A 83 -12.66 9.95 6.72
CA ALA A 83 -13.06 10.61 5.48
C ALA A 83 -14.58 10.58 5.23
N GLY A 84 -15.38 10.54 6.29
CA GLY A 84 -16.84 10.66 6.21
C GLY A 84 -17.29 12.01 5.60
N PRO A 85 -18.56 12.13 5.19
CA PRO A 85 -19.10 13.25 4.43
C PRO A 85 -19.04 14.63 5.12
N SER A 86 -18.61 14.72 6.38
CA SER A 86 -18.78 15.91 7.22
C SER A 86 -17.47 16.59 7.67
N GLY A 87 -16.30 16.06 7.31
CA GLY A 87 -15.03 16.78 7.51
C GLY A 87 -14.85 17.91 6.48
N PRO A 88 -13.94 18.88 6.68
CA PRO A 88 -13.60 19.86 5.64
C PRO A 88 -13.08 19.11 4.42
N ARG A 89 -13.97 18.89 3.43
CA ARG A 89 -13.71 18.19 2.15
C ARG A 89 -12.69 18.88 1.25
N ASP A 90 -12.05 19.94 1.76
CA ASP A 90 -11.19 20.86 1.04
C ASP A 90 -9.69 20.51 1.14
N ARG A 91 -9.31 19.66 2.10
CA ARG A 91 -7.91 19.19 2.20
C ARG A 91 -7.66 18.05 1.20
N ARG A 92 -7.24 18.42 0.00
CA ARG A 92 -6.74 17.49 -1.04
C ARG A 92 -5.51 16.68 -0.60
N VAL A 93 -4.83 17.11 0.47
CA VAL A 93 -3.64 16.47 1.03
C VAL A 93 -3.74 16.52 2.55
N ARG A 94 -3.51 15.38 3.22
CA ARG A 94 -3.47 15.28 4.69
C ARG A 94 -2.21 14.55 5.16
N LEU A 95 -1.67 14.97 6.30
CA LEU A 95 -0.58 14.22 6.95
C LEU A 95 -1.13 12.90 7.50
N LEU A 96 -0.40 11.81 7.28
CA LEU A 96 -0.65 10.53 7.96
C LEU A 96 0.30 10.41 9.13
N GLU A 97 -0.23 10.12 10.32
CA GLU A 97 0.56 10.01 11.54
C GLU A 97 0.54 8.59 12.10
N LEU A 98 1.66 8.15 12.68
CA LEU A 98 1.78 6.96 13.49
C LEU A 98 2.28 7.40 14.87
N GLY A 99 1.46 7.21 15.91
CA GLY A 99 1.82 7.64 17.27
C GLY A 99 2.07 9.15 17.39
N GLY A 100 1.37 9.96 16.60
CA GLY A 100 1.51 11.42 16.59
C GLY A 100 2.68 11.96 15.76
N GLU A 101 3.42 11.10 15.06
CA GLU A 101 4.53 11.51 14.21
C GLU A 101 4.28 11.16 12.74
N PRO A 102 4.82 11.91 11.76
CA PRO A 102 4.66 11.63 10.33
C PRO A 102 5.05 10.19 9.96
N ALA A 103 4.14 9.51 9.27
CA ALA A 103 4.40 8.22 8.64
C ALA A 103 5.25 8.40 7.38
N ARG A 104 6.52 8.81 7.52
CA ARG A 104 7.43 9.11 6.40
C ARG A 104 8.42 7.97 6.14
N GLN A 105 8.83 7.77 4.89
CA GLN A 105 9.96 6.90 4.58
C GLN A 105 11.26 7.45 5.20
N THR A 106 12.16 6.55 5.61
CA THR A 106 13.41 6.93 6.28
C THR A 106 14.46 7.52 5.32
N ASP A 107 14.50 7.04 4.08
CA ASP A 107 15.47 7.45 3.05
C ASP A 107 14.88 7.29 1.63
N ALA A 108 15.58 7.75 0.59
CA ALA A 108 15.12 7.72 -0.80
C ALA A 108 14.85 6.31 -1.39
N THR A 109 15.21 5.24 -0.68
CA THR A 109 15.13 3.83 -1.10
C THR A 109 14.18 2.98 -0.24
N THR A 110 13.48 3.60 0.71
CA THR A 110 12.56 2.93 1.66
C THR A 110 11.09 3.15 1.36
N CYS A 111 10.72 3.83 0.26
CA CYS A 111 9.32 4.06 -0.15
C CYS A 111 8.51 2.75 -0.23
N GLY A 112 9.05 1.71 -0.86
CA GLY A 112 8.43 0.39 -0.92
C GLY A 112 8.26 -0.25 0.45
N SER A 113 9.23 -0.08 1.33
CA SER A 113 9.16 -0.63 2.70
C SER A 113 8.17 0.12 3.59
N ALA A 114 8.06 1.43 3.43
CA ALA A 114 7.06 2.26 4.10
C ALA A 114 5.64 1.87 3.67
N VAL A 115 5.41 1.75 2.35
CA VAL A 115 4.14 1.31 1.77
C VAL A 115 3.75 -0.09 2.26
N LEU A 116 4.67 -1.06 2.20
CA LEU A 116 4.41 -2.42 2.66
C LEU A 116 4.21 -2.51 4.18
N GLY A 117 4.87 -1.66 4.96
CA GLY A 117 4.68 -1.55 6.40
C GLY A 117 3.28 -1.06 6.76
N LEU A 118 2.80 -0.02 6.08
CA LEU A 118 1.43 0.49 6.26
C LEU A 118 0.36 -0.46 5.71
N LEU A 119 0.64 -1.14 4.60
CA LEU A 119 -0.23 -2.20 4.08
C LEU A 119 -0.45 -3.31 5.13
N ALA A 120 0.65 -3.74 5.77
CA ALA A 120 0.64 -4.71 6.85
C ALA A 120 -0.13 -4.19 8.06
N ALA A 121 0.15 -2.97 8.52
CA ALA A 121 -0.57 -2.36 9.64
C ALA A 121 -2.08 -2.28 9.38
N ALA A 122 -2.49 -1.93 8.16
CA ALA A 122 -3.90 -1.85 7.78
C ALA A 122 -4.65 -3.19 7.81
N GLY A 123 -3.93 -4.32 7.78
CA GLY A 123 -4.50 -5.66 7.88
C GLY A 123 -4.09 -6.43 9.14
N ASP A 124 -3.32 -5.81 10.06
CA ASP A 124 -2.84 -6.43 11.29
C ASP A 124 -2.88 -5.39 12.44
N PRO A 125 -3.97 -5.38 13.23
CA PRO A 125 -4.12 -4.44 14.33
C PRO A 125 -3.14 -4.63 15.48
N VAL A 126 -2.47 -5.79 15.60
CA VAL A 126 -1.37 -5.97 16.55
C VAL A 126 -0.16 -5.15 16.10
N LEU A 127 0.15 -5.16 14.81
CA LEU A 127 1.20 -4.31 14.25
C LEU A 127 0.83 -2.82 14.33
N ALA A 128 -0.43 -2.47 14.02
CA ALA A 128 -0.91 -1.10 14.13
C ALA A 128 -0.83 -0.57 15.58
N LEU A 129 -1.18 -1.41 16.58
CA LEU A 129 -1.03 -1.09 18.01
C LEU A 129 0.42 -0.78 18.36
N TRP A 130 1.35 -1.63 17.93
CA TRP A 130 2.78 -1.40 18.17
C TRP A 130 3.26 -0.12 17.50
N LEU A 131 2.87 0.16 16.25
CA LEU A 131 3.25 1.42 15.58
C LEU A 131 2.68 2.65 16.29
N ALA A 132 1.42 2.61 16.71
CA ALA A 132 0.75 3.74 17.34
C ALA A 132 1.25 4.01 18.78
N THR A 133 1.49 2.95 19.56
CA THR A 133 1.69 3.08 21.03
C THR A 133 2.99 2.49 21.54
N GLY A 134 3.62 1.59 20.77
CA GLY A 134 4.74 0.76 21.23
C GLY A 134 4.32 -0.48 22.03
N LEU A 135 3.03 -0.60 22.38
CA LEU A 135 2.51 -1.75 23.12
C LEU A 135 2.45 -3.00 22.26
N ARG A 136 2.60 -4.16 22.90
CA ARG A 136 2.36 -5.48 22.30
C ARG A 136 1.34 -6.21 23.16
N PRO A 137 0.21 -6.65 22.58
CA PRO A 137 -0.87 -7.25 23.34
C PRO A 137 -0.48 -8.64 23.83
N GLY A 138 -0.56 -8.84 25.14
CA GLY A 138 -0.27 -10.11 25.79
C GLY A 138 1.22 -10.38 26.03
N ASP A 139 2.09 -9.42 25.73
CA ASP A 139 3.50 -9.49 26.14
C ASP A 139 3.63 -8.76 27.48
N ASP A 140 4.33 -9.37 28.45
CA ASP A 140 4.79 -8.65 29.62
C ASP A 140 5.86 -7.62 29.18
N PRO A 141 5.94 -6.43 29.82
CA PRO A 141 7.01 -5.49 29.52
C PRO A 141 8.36 -6.13 29.89
N GLU A 142 9.03 -6.69 28.88
CA GLU A 142 10.37 -7.27 28.98
C GLU A 142 11.35 -6.24 29.59
N PRO A 143 11.94 -6.51 30.77
CA PRO A 143 12.97 -5.65 31.34
C PRO A 143 14.16 -5.56 30.38
N GLY A 144 14.49 -4.36 29.92
CA GLY A 144 15.60 -4.13 28.99
C GLY A 144 15.29 -4.38 27.50
N GLY A 145 14.01 -4.57 27.14
CA GLY A 145 13.58 -4.61 25.75
C GLY A 145 13.98 -3.36 24.98
N ARG A 146 14.28 -3.51 23.68
CA ARG A 146 14.68 -2.40 22.81
C ARG A 146 13.55 -1.36 22.75
N SER A 147 13.74 -0.23 23.44
CA SER A 147 12.80 0.89 23.45
C SER A 147 12.98 1.75 22.20
N TRP A 148 11.85 2.25 21.67
CA TRP A 148 11.82 3.15 20.52
C TRP A 148 11.20 4.48 20.96
N PRO A 149 11.86 5.62 20.71
CA PRO A 149 11.46 6.92 21.27
C PRO A 149 10.13 7.46 20.75
N GLY A 150 9.56 6.88 19.69
CA GLY A 150 8.32 7.35 19.06
C GLY A 150 7.82 6.46 17.92
N GLY A 151 6.69 6.84 17.35
CA GLY A 151 6.07 6.13 16.22
C GLY A 151 6.92 6.17 14.96
N ALA A 152 7.61 7.29 14.69
CA ALA A 152 8.54 7.41 13.56
C ALA A 152 9.71 6.43 13.69
N ALA A 153 10.27 6.26 14.89
CA ALA A 153 11.38 5.34 15.13
C ALA A 153 10.96 3.86 14.98
N ARG A 154 9.76 3.51 15.47
CA ARG A 154 9.15 2.19 15.25
C ARG A 154 8.88 1.93 13.77
N PHE A 155 8.36 2.93 13.05
CA PHE A 155 8.11 2.82 11.62
C PHE A 155 9.42 2.67 10.83
N ALA A 156 10.48 3.38 11.21
CA ALA A 156 11.81 3.23 10.60
C ALA A 156 12.40 1.82 10.82
N GLU A 157 12.19 1.21 12.01
CA GLU A 157 12.55 -0.21 12.23
C GLU A 157 11.75 -1.14 11.33
N LEU A 158 10.43 -0.97 11.25
CA LEU A 158 9.60 -1.76 10.35
C LEU A 158 10.09 -1.66 8.91
N GLN A 159 10.40 -0.45 8.44
CA GLN A 159 10.94 -0.22 7.09
C GLN A 159 12.26 -0.97 6.88
N ARG A 160 13.18 -0.96 7.85
CA ARG A 160 14.44 -1.71 7.75
C ARG A 160 14.23 -3.22 7.68
N VAL A 161 13.32 -3.77 8.49
CA VAL A 161 12.97 -5.20 8.47
C VAL A 161 12.35 -5.59 7.13
N VAL A 162 11.39 -4.80 6.64
CA VAL A 162 10.71 -5.04 5.37
C VAL A 162 11.69 -4.96 4.20
N LYS A 163 12.58 -3.95 4.16
CA LYS A 163 13.61 -3.80 3.13
C LYS A 163 14.51 -5.02 3.03
N ARG A 164 14.98 -5.54 4.17
CA ARG A 164 15.78 -6.78 4.20
C ARG A 164 14.99 -7.95 3.62
N ARG A 165 13.73 -8.13 4.03
CA ARG A 165 12.87 -9.21 3.54
C ARG A 165 12.60 -9.12 2.03
N THR A 166 12.29 -7.94 1.52
CA THR A 166 11.98 -7.76 0.10
C THR A 166 13.20 -7.99 -0.79
N ASN A 167 14.40 -7.70 -0.28
CA ASN A 167 15.61 -7.73 -1.08
C ASN A 167 16.38 -9.05 -0.95
N HIS A 168 16.24 -9.82 0.13
CA HIS A 168 17.10 -10.98 0.46
C HIS A 168 17.26 -12.03 -0.67
N ALA A 169 16.18 -12.41 -1.35
CA ALA A 169 16.18 -13.45 -2.39
C ALA A 169 15.40 -12.99 -3.62
N ALA A 170 15.75 -11.81 -4.12
CA ALA A 170 15.02 -11.15 -5.19
C ALA A 170 15.58 -11.47 -6.58
N LEU A 171 16.83 -11.92 -6.71
CA LEU A 171 17.43 -12.36 -7.97
C LEU A 171 17.78 -13.85 -7.87
N GLY A 172 16.76 -14.68 -7.61
CA GLY A 172 16.96 -16.07 -7.20
C GLY A 172 17.55 -16.13 -5.78
N PRO A 173 18.70 -16.79 -5.56
CA PRO A 173 19.35 -16.81 -4.25
C PRO A 173 20.06 -15.49 -3.90
N LEU A 174 20.24 -14.59 -4.87
CA LEU A 174 20.99 -13.33 -4.67
C LEU A 174 20.09 -12.18 -4.22
N PRO A 175 20.63 -11.24 -3.41
CA PRO A 175 19.86 -10.10 -2.97
C PRO A 175 19.68 -9.05 -4.07
N TRP A 176 18.59 -8.28 -3.99
CA TRP A 176 18.40 -7.07 -4.79
C TRP A 176 19.26 -5.93 -4.25
N PRO A 177 19.95 -5.17 -5.11
CA PRO A 177 20.75 -4.02 -4.68
C PRO A 177 19.94 -3.03 -3.85
N ALA A 178 20.39 -2.73 -2.63
CA ALA A 178 19.66 -1.86 -1.70
C ALA A 178 19.48 -0.43 -2.24
N SER A 179 20.38 0.03 -3.11
CA SER A 179 20.32 1.34 -3.79
C SER A 179 19.18 1.44 -4.80
N LEU A 180 18.65 0.31 -5.26
CA LEU A 180 17.51 0.24 -6.17
C LEU A 180 16.17 0.08 -5.44
N GLY A 181 16.17 0.24 -4.12
CA GLY A 181 14.96 0.16 -3.30
C GLY A 181 14.38 -1.25 -3.24
N THR A 182 13.09 -1.37 -3.56
CA THR A 182 12.31 -2.61 -3.44
C THR A 182 11.87 -3.09 -4.82
N PRO A 183 12.15 -4.34 -5.23
CA PRO A 183 11.68 -4.84 -6.53
C PRO A 183 10.21 -5.29 -6.46
N PRO A 184 9.41 -5.15 -7.54
CA PRO A 184 7.97 -5.47 -7.52
C PRO A 184 7.63 -6.91 -7.08
N TRP A 185 8.36 -7.91 -7.55
CA TRP A 185 8.16 -9.32 -7.16
C TRP A 185 8.58 -9.59 -5.71
N GLY A 186 9.62 -8.91 -5.21
CA GLY A 186 10.03 -8.99 -3.81
C GLY A 186 8.99 -8.37 -2.89
N ALA A 187 8.40 -7.25 -3.31
CA ALA A 187 7.28 -6.62 -2.64
C ALA A 187 6.04 -7.52 -2.63
N ALA A 188 5.66 -8.11 -3.77
CA ALA A 188 4.48 -8.99 -3.86
C ALA A 188 4.58 -10.19 -2.89
N ARG A 189 5.75 -10.83 -2.79
CA ARG A 189 5.99 -11.92 -1.84
C ARG A 189 5.98 -11.48 -0.37
N ALA A 190 6.40 -10.25 -0.09
CA ALA A 190 6.51 -9.74 1.27
C ALA A 190 5.24 -9.03 1.76
N ALA A 191 4.35 -8.63 0.84
CA ALA A 191 3.10 -7.95 1.13
C ALA A 191 2.20 -8.78 2.04
N ARG A 192 1.62 -8.12 3.04
CA ARG A 192 0.73 -8.73 4.03
C ARG A 192 -0.43 -7.78 4.25
N HIS A 193 -1.64 -8.30 4.22
CA HIS A 193 -2.84 -7.58 4.60
C HIS A 193 -3.87 -8.62 5.06
N ALA A 194 -3.96 -8.86 6.37
CA ALA A 194 -4.73 -9.97 6.92
C ALA A 194 -4.36 -11.30 6.23
N ASP A 195 -5.35 -12.00 5.65
CA ASP A 195 -5.23 -13.26 4.91
C ASP A 195 -5.01 -13.09 3.39
N VAL A 196 -4.85 -11.84 2.90
CA VAL A 196 -4.71 -11.52 1.47
C VAL A 196 -3.27 -11.73 0.99
N ARG A 197 -3.12 -12.45 -0.13
CA ARG A 197 -1.87 -12.55 -0.89
C ARG A 197 -1.85 -11.52 -2.01
N TYR A 198 -0.67 -11.14 -2.48
CA TYR A 198 -0.50 -10.18 -3.57
C TYR A 198 0.35 -10.73 -4.70
N VAL A 199 0.05 -10.28 -5.92
CA VAL A 199 0.85 -10.55 -7.12
C VAL A 199 1.15 -9.27 -7.86
N GLU A 200 2.33 -9.18 -8.47
CA GLU A 200 2.73 -8.04 -9.29
C GLU A 200 2.16 -8.13 -10.71
N ARG A 201 1.66 -7.00 -11.23
CA ARG A 201 1.24 -6.83 -12.63
C ARG A 201 1.81 -5.54 -13.19
N VAL A 202 2.22 -5.62 -14.44
CA VAL A 202 2.75 -4.47 -15.21
C VAL A 202 1.57 -3.63 -15.68
N VAL A 203 1.70 -2.32 -15.59
CA VAL A 203 0.74 -1.34 -16.10
C VAL A 203 1.25 -0.83 -17.45
N ALA A 204 0.44 -1.01 -18.49
CA ALA A 204 0.74 -0.54 -19.84
C ALA A 204 0.45 0.96 -20.00
N GLY A 205 -0.43 1.51 -19.16
CA GLY A 205 -0.61 2.96 -19.01
C GLY A 205 -1.61 3.61 -19.98
N ALA A 206 -2.45 2.81 -20.63
CA ALA A 206 -3.63 3.30 -21.33
C ALA A 206 -4.67 3.84 -20.32
N ARG A 207 -5.52 4.78 -20.73
CA ARG A 207 -6.51 5.41 -19.82
C ARG A 207 -7.41 4.38 -19.12
N ASP A 208 -7.77 3.31 -19.83
CA ASP A 208 -8.60 2.22 -19.31
C ASP A 208 -7.79 0.96 -18.96
N ASP A 209 -6.56 1.11 -18.46
CA ASP A 209 -5.68 -0.01 -18.15
C ASP A 209 -6.36 -1.01 -17.18
N PRO A 210 -6.46 -2.30 -17.54
CA PRO A 210 -7.18 -3.30 -16.74
C PRO A 210 -6.54 -3.55 -15.37
N VAL A 211 -5.23 -3.37 -15.23
CA VAL A 211 -4.51 -3.54 -13.96
C VAL A 211 -4.86 -2.40 -13.01
N VAL A 212 -4.93 -1.16 -13.51
CA VAL A 212 -5.33 0.00 -12.69
C VAL A 212 -6.80 -0.09 -12.32
N ARG A 213 -7.67 -0.54 -13.24
CA ARG A 213 -9.08 -0.80 -12.93
C ARG A 213 -9.24 -1.82 -11.80
N ALA A 214 -8.48 -2.92 -11.85
CA ALA A 214 -8.47 -3.92 -10.80
C ALA A 214 -7.92 -3.36 -9.47
N ALA A 215 -6.90 -2.49 -9.52
CA ALA A 215 -6.38 -1.82 -8.34
C ALA A 215 -7.43 -0.93 -7.66
N LEU A 216 -8.16 -0.13 -8.46
CA LEU A 216 -9.26 0.71 -7.96
C LEU A 216 -10.39 -0.12 -7.35
N ALA A 217 -10.79 -1.21 -8.03
CA ALA A 217 -11.81 -2.13 -7.52
C ALA A 217 -11.38 -2.83 -6.23
N ALA A 218 -10.11 -3.23 -6.10
CA ALA A 218 -9.58 -3.83 -4.87
C ALA A 218 -9.60 -2.84 -3.70
N ALA A 219 -9.14 -1.61 -3.92
CA ALA A 219 -9.08 -0.58 -2.89
C ALA A 219 -10.48 -0.15 -2.41
N GLU A 220 -11.45 -0.03 -3.33
CA GLU A 220 -12.87 0.17 -2.99
C GLU A 220 -13.41 -0.90 -2.04
N ARG A 221 -13.04 -2.15 -2.31
CA ARG A 221 -13.43 -3.33 -1.54
C ARG A 221 -12.65 -3.47 -0.23
N GLY A 222 -11.81 -2.50 0.10
CA GLY A 222 -11.12 -2.41 1.38
C GLY A 222 -9.71 -2.96 1.39
N ALA A 223 -9.20 -3.49 0.26
CA ALA A 223 -7.84 -4.03 0.14
C ALA A 223 -6.89 -3.00 -0.51
N PRO A 224 -5.99 -2.35 0.25
CA PRO A 224 -5.07 -1.36 -0.30
C PRO A 224 -4.11 -1.97 -1.34
N VAL A 225 -3.70 -1.17 -2.32
CA VAL A 225 -2.90 -1.61 -3.46
C VAL A 225 -1.62 -0.78 -3.59
N PRO A 226 -0.44 -1.39 -3.37
CA PRO A 226 0.82 -0.74 -3.71
C PRO A 226 0.94 -0.50 -5.22
N LEU A 227 1.31 0.72 -5.58
CA LEU A 227 1.54 1.16 -6.96
C LEU A 227 2.99 1.60 -7.09
N PHE A 228 3.68 1.01 -8.05
CA PHE A 228 5.04 1.37 -8.42
C PHE A 228 5.00 2.44 -9.49
N THR A 229 5.73 3.52 -9.27
CA THR A 229 5.75 4.69 -10.14
C THR A 229 7.14 4.94 -10.71
N GLY A 230 7.20 5.52 -11.90
CA GLY A 230 8.43 5.71 -12.66
C GLY A 230 8.30 6.73 -13.79
N GLY A 231 9.41 6.98 -14.48
CA GLY A 231 9.53 7.95 -15.56
C GLY A 231 9.49 7.33 -16.95
N ASP A 232 9.63 8.17 -17.96
CA ASP A 232 9.79 7.76 -19.36
C ASP A 232 11.27 7.47 -19.68
N LEU A 233 11.54 6.66 -20.72
CA LEU A 233 12.90 6.36 -21.19
C LEU A 233 13.69 7.62 -21.60
N ALA A 234 13.01 8.72 -21.98
CA ALA A 234 13.67 10.01 -22.24
C ALA A 234 14.39 10.60 -21.02
N LEU A 235 14.04 10.17 -19.79
CA LEU A 235 14.71 10.58 -18.56
C LEU A 235 15.92 9.68 -18.23
N GLY A 236 16.24 8.71 -19.11
CA GLY A 236 17.38 7.80 -19.02
C GLY A 236 17.00 6.38 -18.60
N VAL A 237 17.75 5.37 -19.06
CA VAL A 237 17.48 3.93 -18.80
C VAL A 237 17.37 3.62 -17.29
N ALA A 238 18.13 4.33 -16.45
CA ALA A 238 18.08 4.21 -14.99
C ALA A 238 16.75 4.69 -14.36
N THR A 239 15.96 5.51 -15.07
CA THR A 239 14.64 6.02 -14.62
C THR A 239 13.46 5.18 -15.09
N ALA A 240 13.72 4.20 -15.95
CA ALA A 240 12.69 3.37 -16.56
C ALA A 240 12.36 2.10 -15.73
N VAL A 241 13.16 1.82 -14.70
CA VAL A 241 12.81 0.89 -13.61
C VAL A 241 11.92 1.63 -12.62
N PRO A 242 10.93 0.98 -11.95
CA PRO A 242 10.19 1.63 -10.88
C PRO A 242 11.09 2.29 -9.86
N ARG A 243 10.85 3.58 -9.62
CA ARG A 243 11.71 4.42 -8.78
C ARG A 243 11.08 4.71 -7.44
N HIS A 244 9.77 4.62 -7.36
CA HIS A 244 9.02 4.98 -6.19
C HIS A 244 7.79 4.08 -6.03
N VAL A 245 7.27 3.99 -4.81
CA VAL A 245 6.11 3.18 -4.48
C VAL A 245 5.17 4.04 -3.65
N VAL A 246 3.91 4.09 -4.06
CA VAL A 246 2.82 4.74 -3.32
C VAL A 246 1.76 3.69 -2.95
N LEU A 247 0.85 4.02 -2.04
CA LEU A 247 -0.22 3.11 -1.65
C LEU A 247 -1.57 3.71 -2.03
N LEU A 248 -2.29 3.07 -2.95
CA LEU A 248 -3.72 3.33 -3.15
C LEU A 248 -4.47 2.76 -1.94
N THR A 249 -4.88 3.64 -1.02
CA THR A 249 -5.40 3.24 0.30
C THR A 249 -6.88 2.94 0.28
N ASP A 250 -7.64 3.70 -0.51
CA ASP A 250 -9.09 3.59 -0.59
C ASP A 250 -9.63 4.23 -1.88
N VAL A 251 -10.84 3.82 -2.26
CA VAL A 251 -11.64 4.47 -3.29
C VAL A 251 -13.05 4.57 -2.76
N ASP A 252 -13.68 5.74 -2.93
CA ASP A 252 -15.09 5.90 -2.56
C ASP A 252 -15.94 4.89 -3.34
N ALA A 253 -16.89 4.28 -2.63
CA ALA A 253 -17.89 3.40 -3.23
C ALA A 253 -18.77 4.22 -4.17
N ASP A 254 -19.19 3.59 -5.26
CA ASP A 254 -20.23 4.18 -6.10
C ASP A 254 -21.56 4.11 -5.34
N ASP A 255 -22.01 5.23 -4.78
CA ASP A 255 -23.20 5.29 -3.94
C ASP A 255 -24.50 5.31 -4.75
N GLY A 256 -24.43 5.38 -6.09
CA GLY A 256 -25.56 5.31 -7.03
C GLY A 256 -26.71 6.29 -6.76
N THR A 257 -26.57 7.23 -5.82
CA THR A 257 -27.68 7.98 -5.22
C THR A 257 -27.61 9.49 -5.49
N VAL A 258 -26.52 9.99 -6.07
CA VAL A 258 -26.43 11.38 -6.51
C VAL A 258 -26.76 11.47 -8.00
N SER A 259 -27.92 12.03 -8.34
CA SER A 259 -28.39 12.40 -9.69
C SER A 259 -27.54 13.52 -10.34
N GLY A 260 -26.25 13.57 -10.05
CA GLY A 260 -25.24 14.41 -10.67
C GLY A 260 -23.93 13.66 -10.56
N ALA A 261 -23.35 13.29 -11.70
CA ALA A 261 -22.16 12.44 -11.82
C ALA A 261 -20.96 13.02 -11.06
N ARG A 262 -20.87 12.74 -9.75
CA ARG A 262 -19.71 13.14 -8.97
C ARG A 262 -18.56 12.20 -9.32
N ALA A 263 -17.43 12.77 -9.74
CA ALA A 263 -16.26 11.98 -10.06
C ALA A 263 -15.82 11.18 -8.83
N ARG A 264 -15.73 9.86 -9.00
CA ARG A 264 -15.28 8.91 -7.99
C ARG A 264 -13.88 9.28 -7.49
N ARG A 265 -13.67 9.30 -6.18
CA ARG A 265 -12.41 9.75 -5.57
C ARG A 265 -11.58 8.57 -5.11
N CYS A 266 -10.26 8.68 -5.24
CA CYS A 266 -9.31 7.73 -4.68
C CYS A 266 -8.32 8.42 -3.75
N ARG A 267 -7.78 7.66 -2.79
CA ARG A 267 -6.83 8.14 -1.78
C ARG A 267 -5.48 7.45 -2.00
N VAL A 268 -4.41 8.24 -2.11
CA VAL A 268 -3.05 7.74 -2.38
C VAL A 268 -2.09 8.25 -1.31
N TYR A 269 -1.51 7.34 -0.54
CA TYR A 269 -0.43 7.65 0.41
C TYR A 269 0.91 7.74 -0.32
N GLU A 270 1.58 8.87 -0.15
CA GLU A 270 2.89 9.20 -0.70
C GLU A 270 3.94 9.22 0.44
N PRO A 271 4.89 8.26 0.47
CA PRO A 271 5.75 8.05 1.62
C PRO A 271 6.89 9.07 1.80
N SER A 272 7.31 9.80 0.75
CA SER A 272 8.36 10.83 0.88
C SER A 272 7.91 12.00 1.73
N SER A 273 6.65 12.42 1.57
CA SER A 273 6.00 13.46 2.35
C SER A 273 5.30 12.92 3.59
N GLY A 274 4.94 11.64 3.61
CA GLY A 274 4.13 11.02 4.66
C GLY A 274 2.67 11.49 4.61
N THR A 275 2.16 11.82 3.42
CA THR A 275 0.83 12.40 3.24
C THR A 275 -0.08 11.51 2.42
N VAL A 276 -1.39 11.67 2.59
CA VAL A 276 -2.42 11.04 1.75
C VAL A 276 -3.06 12.11 0.89
N HIS A 277 -3.08 11.85 -0.42
CA HIS A 277 -3.65 12.69 -1.45
C HIS A 277 -5.01 12.17 -1.88
N ASP A 278 -5.99 13.06 -1.98
CA ASP A 278 -7.30 12.75 -2.54
C ASP A 278 -7.34 13.20 -4.01
N LEU A 279 -7.57 12.24 -4.91
CA LEU A 279 -7.57 12.42 -6.36
C LEU A 279 -8.91 12.03 -6.97
N ASP A 280 -9.15 12.48 -8.20
CA ASP A 280 -10.16 11.87 -9.06
C ASP A 280 -9.61 10.53 -9.55
N ALA A 281 -10.34 9.44 -9.33
CA ALA A 281 -9.92 8.08 -9.67
C ALA A 281 -9.68 7.92 -11.17
N ALA A 282 -10.47 8.58 -12.02
CA ALA A 282 -10.30 8.56 -13.47
C ALA A 282 -9.01 9.26 -13.95
N SER A 283 -8.40 10.07 -13.07
CA SER A 283 -7.19 10.84 -13.35
C SER A 283 -5.92 10.17 -12.83
N LEU A 284 -5.99 8.99 -12.20
CA LEU A 284 -4.83 8.36 -11.53
C LEU A 284 -3.65 8.10 -12.49
N LEU A 285 -3.92 7.90 -13.78
CA LEU A 285 -2.90 7.69 -14.82
C LEU A 285 -2.43 8.99 -15.51
N ASP A 286 -2.96 10.15 -15.12
CA ASP A 286 -2.68 11.45 -15.75
C ASP A 286 -1.47 12.19 -15.14
N GLY A 287 -0.57 11.52 -14.42
CA GLY A 287 0.58 12.16 -13.74
C GLY A 287 1.51 12.94 -14.67
N ALA A 288 1.59 12.57 -15.95
CA ALA A 288 2.31 13.34 -16.96
C ALA A 288 1.69 14.73 -17.23
N ARG A 289 0.36 14.86 -17.13
CA ARG A 289 -0.39 16.09 -17.45
C ARG A 289 -0.87 16.87 -16.23
N ARG A 290 -1.05 16.20 -15.08
CA ARG A 290 -1.66 16.78 -13.88
C ARG A 290 -0.65 16.83 -12.72
N PRO A 291 -0.16 18.02 -12.34
CA PRO A 291 0.82 18.16 -11.24
C PRO A 291 0.35 17.55 -9.92
N ALA A 292 -0.93 17.70 -9.56
CA ALA A 292 -1.48 17.12 -8.34
C ALA A 292 -1.40 15.58 -8.32
N VAL A 293 -1.64 14.93 -9.47
CA VAL A 293 -1.47 13.47 -9.60
C VAL A 293 0.00 13.12 -9.51
N ARG A 294 0.88 13.85 -10.21
CA ARG A 294 2.33 13.65 -10.14
C ARG A 294 2.86 13.74 -8.71
N SER A 295 2.42 14.73 -7.93
CA SER A 295 2.78 14.85 -6.51
C SER A 295 2.34 13.63 -5.72
N ALA A 296 1.11 13.15 -5.91
CA ALA A 296 0.61 11.95 -5.25
C ALA A 296 1.34 10.65 -5.67
N LEU A 297 2.00 10.65 -6.82
CA LEU A 297 2.81 9.54 -7.33
C LEU A 297 4.30 9.66 -6.95
N GLY A 298 4.65 10.55 -6.01
CA GLY A 298 6.02 10.78 -5.54
C GLY A 298 6.89 11.57 -6.54
N GLY A 299 6.27 12.43 -7.34
CA GLY A 299 6.94 13.22 -8.38
C GLY A 299 7.03 12.52 -9.75
N TRP A 300 6.57 11.27 -9.85
CA TRP A 300 6.69 10.47 -11.07
C TRP A 300 5.45 10.57 -11.95
N PRO A 301 5.62 10.60 -13.29
CA PRO A 301 4.50 10.80 -14.21
C PRO A 301 3.61 9.57 -14.37
N HIS A 302 4.12 8.35 -14.11
CA HIS A 302 3.44 7.12 -14.51
C HIS A 302 3.37 6.08 -13.40
N VAL A 303 2.25 5.35 -13.37
CA VAL A 303 2.14 4.06 -12.69
C VAL A 303 2.64 2.99 -13.66
N CYS A 304 3.59 2.17 -13.21
CA CYS A 304 4.27 1.18 -14.04
C CYS A 304 3.99 -0.26 -13.59
N TRP A 305 3.73 -0.48 -12.29
CA TRP A 305 3.26 -1.77 -11.76
C TRP A 305 2.23 -1.57 -10.66
N ALA A 306 1.38 -2.58 -10.45
CA ALA A 306 0.50 -2.68 -9.30
C ALA A 306 0.68 -4.04 -8.61
N LEU A 307 0.55 -4.04 -7.28
CA LEU A 307 0.46 -5.27 -6.49
C LEU A 307 -1.02 -5.54 -6.26
N LEU A 308 -1.58 -6.46 -7.04
CA LEU A 308 -2.99 -6.78 -6.97
C LEU A 308 -3.23 -7.88 -5.94
N PRO A 309 -4.25 -7.73 -5.07
CA PRO A 309 -4.63 -8.80 -4.17
C PRO A 309 -5.16 -9.99 -4.97
N VAL A 310 -4.87 -11.19 -4.48
CA VAL A 310 -5.41 -12.44 -5.00
C VAL A 310 -6.20 -13.14 -3.91
N VAL A 311 -7.37 -13.63 -4.28
CA VAL A 311 -8.11 -14.55 -3.43
C VAL A 311 -7.39 -15.90 -3.48
N GLY A 312 -6.71 -16.27 -2.39
CA GLY A 312 -6.18 -17.61 -2.25
C GLY A 312 -7.28 -18.55 -1.78
N ARG A 313 -7.37 -19.76 -2.36
CA ARG A 313 -7.84 -20.90 -1.56
C ARG A 313 -6.83 -21.05 -0.42
N ALA A 314 -7.30 -21.03 0.83
CA ALA A 314 -6.47 -21.44 1.95
C ALA A 314 -5.95 -22.85 1.67
N GLY A 315 -4.63 -23.03 1.51
CA GLY A 315 -3.99 -24.35 1.48
C GLY A 315 -3.15 -24.74 0.26
N GLU A 316 -3.18 -24.06 -0.89
CA GLU A 316 -2.30 -24.45 -2.01
C GLU A 316 -0.93 -23.75 -1.91
N ALA A 317 0.06 -24.51 -1.45
CA ALA A 317 1.46 -24.26 -1.76
C ALA A 317 1.69 -24.49 -3.27
N PRO A 318 2.57 -23.72 -3.94
CA PRO A 318 2.94 -24.03 -5.31
C PRO A 318 3.72 -25.36 -5.31
N HIS A 319 3.11 -26.40 -5.86
CA HIS A 319 3.81 -27.62 -6.21
C HIS A 319 4.84 -27.26 -7.30
N PRO A 320 6.15 -27.54 -7.12
CA PRO A 320 7.08 -27.40 -8.23
C PRO A 320 6.69 -28.43 -9.29
N ALA A 321 6.41 -27.95 -10.50
CA ALA A 321 6.23 -28.80 -11.66
C ALA A 321 7.51 -29.65 -11.82
N ARG A 322 7.35 -30.97 -11.69
CA ARG A 322 8.33 -31.92 -12.20
C ARG A 322 8.17 -31.95 -13.72
N GLY A 323 9.23 -31.62 -14.43
CA GLY A 323 9.40 -31.72 -15.87
C GLY A 323 10.87 -31.51 -16.19
#